data_AF-A0A7J3W982-F1
#
_entry.id   AF-A0A7J3W982-F1
#
_cell.length_a   1.000
_cell.length_b   1.000
_cell.length_c   1.000
_cell.angle_alpha   90.00
_cell.angle_beta   90.00
_cell.angle_gamma   90.00
#
_symmetry.space_group_name_H-M   'P 1'
#
loop_
_entity.id
_entity.type
_entity.pdbx_description
1 polymer ?
#
loop_
_entity_poly.entity_id
_entity_poly.type
_entity_poly.pdbx_seq_one_letter_code
_entity_poly.pdbx_strand_id
1 'polypeptide(L)'
;MSPRDIRGGIGYRYVGFYGSLIKTVLKNSKAEVFWYSHSDQKLIVISSGKVSIKKKTMLEAILSAILTTLKKQKRLIVIIAFPYATHPPPVTFGYLFSLMILSLVKIFVPNKIKVIIDDIDPPVEALYAFSEKEPPVLSVIFNRGIELLTLKLSSIILVHTMSFKLYLAKIYRLRKDKIWIVPCGALVQYIKYVPPKAKGPITILYSGSLMSVKNIDKLISAVEDLRREGLQISLVITGSIVDVIPPKWVTHRYVKDYLTYVKDVLEKADICVIPYPNTKLFWNYTLLTNRRIHGCWQTRDIYQTKRSK
;
A
#
# COMPACT_ATOMS: atom_id res chain seq x y z
N MET A 1 9.64 -14.26 9.04
CA MET A 1 9.22 -13.86 7.68
C MET A 1 10.45 -13.76 6.79
N SER A 2 10.39 -14.46 5.66
CA SER A 2 11.40 -14.57 4.60
C SER A 2 10.94 -13.75 3.38
N PRO A 3 11.85 -13.27 2.51
CA PRO A 3 11.47 -12.70 1.20
C PRO A 3 10.56 -13.62 0.37
N ARG A 4 10.65 -14.95 0.58
CA ARG A 4 9.78 -15.94 -0.05
C ARG A 4 8.31 -15.84 0.39
N ASP A 5 8.02 -15.14 1.48
CA ASP A 5 6.66 -14.94 2.00
C ASP A 5 5.99 -13.71 1.37
N ILE A 6 6.71 -12.92 0.55
CA ILE A 6 6.15 -11.74 -0.09
C ILE A 6 5.15 -12.16 -1.17
N ARG A 7 3.93 -11.66 -1.03
CA ARG A 7 2.83 -11.78 -1.99
C ARG A 7 2.30 -10.36 -2.25
N GLY A 8 2.60 -9.81 -3.44
CA GLY A 8 2.18 -8.46 -3.82
C GLY A 8 2.82 -7.31 -3.03
N GLY A 9 2.32 -6.10 -3.24
CA GLY A 9 2.87 -4.86 -2.67
C GLY A 9 2.85 -4.80 -1.14
N ILE A 10 1.75 -5.26 -0.52
CA ILE A 10 1.59 -5.28 0.94
C ILE A 10 2.63 -6.20 1.59
N GLY A 11 2.98 -7.31 0.94
CA GLY A 11 3.97 -8.26 1.45
C GLY A 11 5.33 -7.62 1.77
N TYR A 12 5.77 -6.63 0.99
CA TYR A 12 7.01 -5.89 1.27
C TYR A 12 6.91 -5.11 2.59
N ARG A 13 5.75 -4.52 2.88
CA ARG A 13 5.54 -3.79 4.14
C ARG A 13 5.59 -4.72 5.35
N TYR A 14 4.94 -5.88 5.25
CA TYR A 14 4.90 -6.84 6.36
C TYR A 14 6.24 -7.55 6.57
N VAL A 15 6.85 -8.09 5.51
CA VAL A 15 8.12 -8.81 5.59
C VAL A 15 9.29 -7.86 5.82
N GLY A 16 9.31 -6.74 5.10
CA GLY A 16 10.36 -5.73 5.17
C GLY A 16 10.23 -4.84 6.39
N PHE A 17 9.26 -3.93 6.41
CA PHE A 17 9.15 -2.90 7.45
C PHE A 17 8.79 -3.49 8.83
N TYR A 18 7.65 -4.16 8.97
CA TYR A 18 7.24 -4.70 10.27
C TYR A 18 8.17 -5.80 10.76
N GLY A 19 8.59 -6.70 9.86
CA GLY A 19 9.57 -7.74 10.19
C GLY A 19 10.90 -7.18 10.71
N SER A 20 11.43 -6.13 10.07
CA SER A 20 12.67 -5.49 10.52
C SER A 20 12.48 -4.72 11.82
N LEU A 21 11.34 -4.05 12.00
CA LEU A 21 11.00 -3.35 13.24
C LEU A 21 10.93 -4.33 14.41
N ILE A 22 10.21 -5.44 14.26
CA ILE A 22 10.09 -6.47 15.30
C ILE A 22 11.46 -7.04 15.66
N LYS A 23 12.28 -7.40 14.66
CA LYS A 23 13.65 -7.89 14.89
C LYS A 23 14.49 -6.88 15.66
N THR A 24 14.44 -5.61 15.26
CA THR A 24 15.19 -4.53 15.91
C THR A 24 14.75 -4.34 17.35
N VAL A 25 13.45 -4.31 17.61
CA VAL A 25 12.87 -4.17 18.95
C VAL A 25 13.27 -5.36 19.83
N LEU A 26 13.17 -6.60 19.33
CA LEU A 26 13.52 -7.79 20.10
C LEU A 26 15.04 -7.91 20.36
N LYS A 27 15.88 -7.46 19.42
CA LYS A 27 17.34 -7.48 19.58
C LYS A 27 17.85 -6.42 20.55
N ASN A 28 17.30 -5.21 20.46
CA ASN A 28 17.86 -4.03 21.14
C ASN A 28 17.10 -3.66 22.42
N SER A 29 16.01 -4.35 22.77
CA SER A 29 15.21 -4.00 23.95
C SER A 29 14.57 -5.20 24.63
N LYS A 30 14.23 -5.04 25.91
CA LYS A 30 13.36 -5.97 26.67
C LYS A 30 11.86 -5.69 26.45
N ALA A 31 11.51 -5.16 25.27
CA ALA A 31 10.12 -4.89 24.92
C ALA A 31 9.38 -6.18 24.58
N GLU A 32 8.06 -6.14 24.74
CA GLU A 32 7.16 -7.21 24.33
C GLU A 32 6.47 -6.76 23.05
N VAL A 33 6.41 -7.65 22.06
CA VAL A 33 5.74 -7.37 20.79
C VAL A 33 4.37 -8.05 20.82
N PHE A 34 3.34 -7.27 20.55
CA PHE A 34 1.96 -7.72 20.42
C PHE A 34 1.58 -7.65 18.94
N TRP A 35 1.40 -8.80 18.30
CA TRP A 35 0.96 -8.91 16.92
C TRP A 35 -0.47 -9.43 16.89
N TYR A 36 -1.41 -8.56 16.56
CA TYR A 36 -2.81 -8.92 16.40
C TYR A 36 -3.14 -9.09 14.92
N SER A 37 -3.86 -10.16 14.60
CA SER A 37 -4.42 -10.38 13.28
C SER A 37 -5.94 -10.53 13.40
N HIS A 38 -6.65 -9.74 12.59
CA HIS A 38 -8.11 -9.76 12.61
C HIS A 38 -8.66 -11.04 11.95
N SER A 39 -8.04 -11.49 10.85
CA SER A 39 -8.52 -12.62 10.04
C SER A 39 -8.61 -13.92 10.82
N ASP A 40 -7.71 -14.14 11.79
CA ASP A 40 -7.69 -15.30 12.65
C ASP A 40 -8.10 -14.99 14.11
N GLN A 41 -8.37 -13.73 14.42
CA GLN A 41 -8.66 -13.23 15.78
C GLN A 41 -7.62 -13.70 16.80
N LYS A 42 -6.34 -13.69 16.41
CA LYS A 42 -5.23 -14.11 17.28
C LYS A 42 -4.37 -12.93 17.67
N LEU A 43 -4.04 -12.89 18.97
CA LEU A 43 -2.98 -12.09 19.53
C LEU A 43 -1.77 -12.97 19.78
N ILE A 44 -0.69 -12.70 19.05
CA ILE A 44 0.62 -13.30 19.26
C ILE A 44 1.42 -12.33 20.15
N VAL A 45 1.93 -12.82 21.27
CA VAL A 45 2.81 -12.06 22.16
C VAL A 45 4.19 -12.68 22.10
N ILE A 46 5.18 -11.86 21.74
CA ILE A 46 6.57 -12.27 21.57
C ILE A 46 7.41 -11.53 22.62
N SER A 47 8.12 -12.29 23.45
CA SER A 47 8.97 -11.74 24.52
C SER A 47 10.19 -12.63 24.74
N SER A 48 11.41 -12.11 24.55
CA SER A 48 12.69 -12.75 24.93
C SER A 48 12.72 -14.28 24.76
N GLY A 49 12.48 -14.77 23.54
CA GLY A 49 12.53 -16.20 23.20
C GLY A 49 11.24 -17.00 23.45
N LYS A 50 10.20 -16.39 24.05
CA LYS A 50 8.88 -17.02 24.22
C LYS A 50 7.86 -16.42 23.26
N VAL A 51 7.05 -17.29 22.66
CA VAL A 51 5.89 -16.91 21.84
C VAL A 51 4.66 -17.50 22.50
N SER A 52 3.65 -16.67 22.75
CA SER A 52 2.34 -17.12 23.22
C SER A 52 1.26 -16.65 22.24
N ILE A 53 0.27 -17.51 22.00
CA ILE A 53 -0.83 -17.25 21.08
C ILE A 53 -2.13 -17.31 21.87
N LYS A 54 -2.96 -16.29 21.75
CA LYS A 54 -4.26 -16.19 22.42
C LYS A 54 -5.33 -15.82 21.42
N LYS A 55 -6.48 -16.51 21.44
CA LYS A 55 -7.66 -16.09 20.70
C LYS A 55 -8.28 -14.90 21.42
N LYS A 56 -8.37 -13.75 20.74
CA LYS A 56 -8.88 -12.49 21.29
C LYS A 56 -9.57 -11.67 20.22
N THR A 57 -10.59 -10.91 20.60
CA THR A 57 -11.08 -9.81 19.76
C THR A 57 -10.05 -8.67 19.74
N MET A 58 -10.17 -7.74 18.79
CA MET A 58 -9.28 -6.57 18.72
C MET A 58 -9.34 -5.75 20.01
N LEU A 59 -10.55 -5.53 20.53
CA LEU A 59 -10.77 -4.80 21.76
C LEU A 59 -10.10 -5.48 22.95
N GLU A 60 -10.28 -6.79 23.11
CA GLU A 60 -9.63 -7.57 24.18
C GLU A 60 -8.10 -7.55 24.05
N ALA A 61 -7.58 -7.57 22.82
CA ALA A 61 -6.15 -7.49 22.57
C ALA A 61 -5.59 -6.11 23.00
N ILE A 62 -6.28 -5.03 22.62
CA ILE A 62 -5.91 -3.66 22.99
C ILE A 62 -6.00 -3.43 24.49
N LEU A 63 -7.11 -3.82 25.14
CA LEU A 63 -7.26 -3.73 26.59
C LEU A 63 -6.17 -4.52 27.32
N SER A 64 -5.86 -5.73 26.85
CA SER A 64 -4.78 -6.55 27.40
C SER A 64 -3.42 -5.87 27.28
N ALA A 65 -3.13 -5.22 26.15
CA ALA A 65 -1.89 -4.49 25.94
C ALA A 65 -1.80 -3.24 26.83
N ILE A 66 -2.90 -2.49 26.97
CA ILE A 66 -3.01 -1.31 27.86
C ILE A 66 -2.77 -1.73 29.31
N LEU A 67 -3.51 -2.72 29.81
CA LEU A 67 -3.39 -3.21 31.19
C LEU A 67 -1.97 -3.71 31.50
N THR A 68 -1.38 -4.47 30.57
CA THR A 68 0.01 -4.95 30.71
C THR A 68 1.00 -3.79 30.77
N THR A 69 0.80 -2.78 29.93
CA THR A 69 1.64 -1.57 29.88
C THR A 69 1.56 -0.77 31.16
N LEU A 70 0.34 -0.55 31.67
CA LEU A 70 0.11 0.19 32.91
C LEU A 70 0.71 -0.56 34.11
N LYS A 71 0.45 -1.87 34.25
CA LYS A 71 0.98 -2.71 35.34
C LYS A 71 2.51 -2.76 35.34
N LYS A 72 3.14 -2.87 34.17
CA LYS A 72 4.61 -2.92 34.04
C LYS A 72 5.26 -1.53 33.96
N GLN A 73 4.48 -0.46 34.07
CA GLN A 73 4.89 0.93 33.86
C GLN A 73 5.69 1.18 32.56
N LYS A 74 5.45 0.41 31.50
CA LYS A 74 6.14 0.55 30.21
C LYS A 74 5.45 1.59 29.31
N ARG A 75 6.06 1.87 28.16
CA ARG A 75 5.41 2.59 27.05
C ARG A 75 4.80 1.60 26.08
N LEU A 76 3.64 1.95 25.53
CA LEU A 76 2.93 1.21 24.48
C LEU A 76 2.96 2.02 23.19
N ILE A 77 3.51 1.40 22.15
CA ILE A 77 3.41 1.89 20.78
C ILE A 77 2.48 0.93 20.04
N VAL A 78 1.37 1.46 19.54
CA VAL A 78 0.39 0.70 18.73
C VAL A 78 0.58 1.13 17.29
N ILE A 79 0.87 0.19 16.40
CA ILE A 79 0.95 0.43 14.95
C ILE A 79 -0.25 -0.27 14.32
N ILE A 80 -1.02 0.48 13.53
CA ILE A 80 -2.23 -0.01 12.86
C ILE A 80 -1.98 0.02 11.36
N ALA A 81 -1.96 -1.15 10.72
CA ALA A 81 -1.86 -1.30 9.27
C ALA A 81 -3.21 -0.93 8.62
N PHE A 82 -3.45 0.35 8.41
CA PHE A 82 -4.72 0.86 7.91
C PHE A 82 -4.72 0.86 6.36
N PRO A 83 -5.83 0.47 5.71
CA PRO A 83 -7.10 0.03 6.29
C PRO A 83 -7.23 -1.50 6.43
N TYR A 84 -6.16 -2.25 6.13
CA TYR A 84 -6.17 -3.72 6.10
C TYR A 84 -6.48 -4.38 7.44
N ALA A 85 -6.16 -3.73 8.56
CA ALA A 85 -6.50 -4.22 9.89
C ALA A 85 -7.95 -3.93 10.30
N THR A 86 -8.71 -3.14 9.52
CA THR A 86 -9.94 -2.47 9.99
C THR A 86 -11.19 -2.75 9.16
N HIS A 87 -11.10 -3.56 8.10
CA HIS A 87 -12.23 -4.01 7.28
C HIS A 87 -12.40 -5.53 7.38
N PRO A 88 -13.63 -6.07 7.19
CA PRO A 88 -14.91 -5.43 6.78
C PRO A 88 -15.74 -4.76 7.92
N PRO A 89 -16.95 -4.19 7.67
CA PRO A 89 -17.71 -3.35 8.63
C PRO A 89 -17.89 -3.85 10.09
N PRO A 90 -18.14 -5.14 10.41
CA PRO A 90 -18.22 -5.55 11.82
C PRO A 90 -16.90 -5.34 12.57
N VAL A 91 -15.78 -5.41 11.84
CA VAL A 91 -14.43 -5.14 12.36
C VAL A 91 -14.22 -3.65 12.58
N THR A 92 -14.76 -2.84 11.69
CA THR A 92 -14.59 -1.39 11.69
C THR A 92 -15.10 -0.77 12.99
N PHE A 93 -16.24 -1.23 13.52
CA PHE A 93 -16.75 -0.72 14.80
C PHE A 93 -15.87 -1.13 15.98
N GLY A 94 -15.44 -2.39 16.05
CA GLY A 94 -14.51 -2.85 17.09
C GLY A 94 -13.18 -2.11 17.04
N TYR A 95 -12.71 -1.79 15.84
CA TYR A 95 -11.56 -0.94 15.60
C TYR A 95 -11.77 0.50 16.09
N LEU A 96 -12.85 1.16 15.71
CA LEU A 96 -13.15 2.53 16.12
C LEU A 96 -13.26 2.64 17.64
N PHE A 97 -13.92 1.68 18.29
CA PHE A 97 -14.03 1.64 19.74
C PHE A 97 -12.65 1.44 20.41
N SER A 98 -11.82 0.56 19.85
CA SER A 98 -10.44 0.36 20.31
C SER A 98 -9.61 1.63 20.18
N LEU A 99 -9.76 2.36 19.08
CA LEU A 99 -9.07 3.63 18.83
C LEU A 99 -9.55 4.72 19.80
N MET A 100 -10.85 4.80 20.07
CA MET A 100 -11.42 5.70 21.07
C MET A 100 -10.85 5.42 22.46
N ILE A 101 -10.79 4.15 22.88
CA ILE A 101 -10.19 3.76 24.17
C ILE A 101 -8.71 4.16 24.23
N LEU A 102 -7.93 3.87 23.18
CA LEU A 102 -6.52 4.29 23.14
C LEU A 102 -6.38 5.81 23.25
N SER A 103 -7.25 6.56 22.59
CA SER A 103 -7.27 8.03 22.66
C SER A 103 -7.65 8.53 24.05
N LEU A 104 -8.66 7.93 24.68
CA LEU A 104 -9.09 8.28 26.04
C LEU A 104 -7.98 8.00 27.05
N VAL A 105 -7.39 6.79 27.04
CA VAL A 105 -6.29 6.44 27.95
C VAL A 105 -5.08 7.34 27.73
N LYS A 106 -4.78 7.72 26.49
CA LYS A 106 -3.71 8.67 26.18
C LYS A 106 -3.92 10.04 26.83
N ILE A 107 -5.16 10.50 27.04
CA ILE A 107 -5.41 11.77 27.76
C ILE A 107 -4.90 11.68 29.20
N PHE A 108 -5.12 10.55 29.86
CA PHE A 108 -4.69 10.34 31.24
C PHE A 108 -3.19 10.00 31.38
N VAL A 109 -2.59 9.36 30.37
CA VAL A 109 -1.17 8.98 30.36
C VAL A 109 -0.46 9.35 29.04
N PRO A 110 -0.31 10.65 28.72
CA PRO A 110 0.07 11.14 27.39
C PRO A 110 1.46 10.68 26.90
N ASN A 111 2.36 10.37 27.84
CA ASN A 111 3.71 9.92 27.53
C ASN A 111 3.87 8.40 27.50
N LYS A 112 2.80 7.64 27.82
CA LYS A 112 2.86 6.17 27.85
C LYS A 112 2.27 5.52 26.61
N ILE A 113 1.32 6.14 25.91
CA ILE A 113 0.68 5.53 24.73
C ILE A 113 0.91 6.38 23.48
N LYS A 114 1.45 5.76 22.43
CA LYS A 114 1.54 6.34 21.08
C LYS A 114 0.80 5.43 20.10
N VAL A 115 -0.10 6.04 19.33
CA VAL A 115 -0.82 5.36 18.24
C VAL A 115 -0.24 5.83 16.92
N ILE A 116 0.24 4.90 16.10
CA ILE A 116 0.79 5.13 14.78
C ILE A 116 -0.17 4.48 13.78
N ILE A 117 -0.66 5.27 12.82
CA ILE A 117 -1.42 4.74 11.69
C ILE A 117 -0.44 4.59 10.53
N ASP A 118 -0.25 3.37 10.05
CA ASP A 118 0.43 3.12 8.79
C ASP A 118 -0.63 3.11 7.69
N ASP A 119 -0.75 4.25 7.01
CA ASP A 119 -1.79 4.50 6.02
C ASP A 119 -1.30 4.08 4.63
N ILE A 120 -1.63 2.83 4.28
CA ILE A 120 -1.07 2.16 3.11
C ILE A 120 -1.90 2.47 1.86
N ASP A 121 -3.21 2.26 1.96
CA ASP A 121 -4.16 2.44 0.87
C ASP A 121 -5.50 2.99 1.41
N PRO A 122 -5.62 4.30 1.64
CA PRO A 122 -6.86 4.94 2.07
C PRO A 122 -8.13 4.39 1.42
N PRO A 123 -9.16 4.05 2.21
CA PRO A 123 -10.35 3.38 1.71
C PRO A 123 -11.03 4.10 0.55
N VAL A 124 -11.12 5.44 0.60
CA VAL A 124 -11.80 6.18 -0.47
C VAL A 124 -10.99 6.12 -1.77
N GLU A 125 -9.69 6.38 -1.70
CA GLU A 125 -8.80 6.35 -2.85
C GLU A 125 -8.74 4.95 -3.45
N ALA A 126 -8.72 3.90 -2.61
CA ALA A 126 -8.82 2.51 -3.04
C ALA A 126 -10.16 2.20 -3.74
N LEU A 127 -11.29 2.68 -3.21
CA LEU A 127 -12.60 2.50 -3.85
C LEU A 127 -12.63 3.03 -5.29
N TYR A 128 -12.07 4.20 -5.53
CA TYR A 128 -11.97 4.77 -6.87
C TYR A 128 -10.89 4.10 -7.74
N ALA A 129 -9.79 3.61 -7.14
CA ALA A 129 -8.71 2.98 -7.88
C ALA A 129 -9.07 1.57 -8.39
N PHE A 130 -10.00 0.88 -7.72
CA PHE A 130 -10.36 -0.50 -8.01
C PHE A 130 -11.80 -0.68 -8.53
N SER A 131 -12.55 0.40 -8.77
CA SER A 131 -13.91 0.33 -9.32
C SER A 131 -14.00 1.00 -10.69
N GLU A 132 -14.61 0.29 -11.65
CA GLU A 132 -15.01 0.89 -12.94
C GLU A 132 -16.12 1.92 -12.77
N LYS A 133 -17.00 1.69 -11.79
CA LYS A 133 -18.16 2.54 -11.51
C LYS A 133 -17.80 3.54 -10.43
N GLU A 134 -18.44 4.71 -10.48
CA GLU A 134 -18.31 5.64 -9.38
C GLU A 134 -18.84 5.01 -8.09
N PRO A 135 -18.08 5.05 -6.98
CA PRO A 135 -18.52 4.50 -5.72
C PRO A 135 -19.73 5.29 -5.19
N PRO A 136 -20.71 4.64 -4.53
CA PRO A 136 -21.85 5.33 -3.95
C PRO A 136 -21.43 6.43 -2.98
N VAL A 137 -22.06 7.61 -3.08
CA VAL A 137 -21.73 8.80 -2.27
C VAL A 137 -21.71 8.48 -0.77
N LEU A 138 -22.68 7.70 -0.29
CA LEU A 138 -22.75 7.31 1.12
C LEU A 138 -21.54 6.48 1.57
N SER A 139 -21.05 5.58 0.72
CA SER A 139 -19.83 4.80 0.97
C SER A 139 -18.61 5.71 1.06
N VAL A 140 -18.52 6.69 0.16
CA VAL A 140 -17.45 7.69 0.17
C VAL A 140 -17.48 8.50 1.46
N ILE A 141 -18.64 9.02 1.86
CA ILE A 141 -18.81 9.80 3.09
C ILE A 141 -18.44 8.98 4.32
N PHE A 142 -18.93 7.74 4.41
CA PHE A 142 -18.67 6.84 5.52
C PHE A 142 -17.17 6.54 5.68
N ASN A 143 -16.53 6.12 4.59
CA ASN A 143 -15.09 5.82 4.59
C ASN A 143 -14.26 7.06 4.90
N ARG A 144 -14.65 8.23 4.37
CA ARG A 144 -13.98 9.50 4.66
C ARG A 144 -14.10 9.89 6.14
N GLY A 145 -15.25 9.61 6.76
CA GLY A 145 -15.46 9.82 8.19
C GLY A 145 -14.58 8.93 9.06
N ILE A 146 -14.50 7.64 8.75
CA ILE A 146 -13.63 6.68 9.45
C ILE A 146 -12.17 7.08 9.34
N GLU A 147 -11.73 7.45 8.14
CA GLU A 147 -10.36 7.86 7.88
C GLU A 147 -10.04 9.17 8.61
N LEU A 148 -10.93 10.17 8.57
CA LEU A 148 -10.76 11.40 9.33
C LEU A 148 -10.60 11.14 10.84
N LEU A 149 -11.47 10.31 11.43
CA LEU A 149 -11.38 9.93 12.85
C LEU A 149 -10.07 9.21 13.15
N THR A 150 -9.73 8.22 12.32
CA THR A 150 -8.48 7.44 12.40
C THR A 150 -7.25 8.36 12.42
N LEU A 151 -7.16 9.24 11.44
CA LEU A 151 -6.04 10.13 11.25
C LEU A 151 -6.00 11.25 12.30
N LYS A 152 -7.14 11.73 12.82
CA LYS A 152 -7.19 12.74 13.88
C LYS A 152 -6.75 12.18 15.24
N LEU A 153 -7.24 11.00 15.62
CA LEU A 153 -6.97 10.38 16.93
C LEU A 153 -5.56 9.78 17.05
N SER A 154 -4.89 9.54 15.92
CA SER A 154 -3.51 9.03 15.91
C SER A 154 -2.50 10.01 16.52
N SER A 155 -1.31 9.52 16.84
CA SER A 155 -0.17 10.33 17.27
C SER A 155 0.79 10.62 16.11
N ILE A 156 1.00 9.63 15.25
CA ILE A 156 1.82 9.70 14.03
C ILE A 156 1.05 9.01 12.91
N ILE A 157 1.22 9.50 11.68
CA ILE A 157 0.69 8.89 10.46
C ILE A 157 1.89 8.57 9.57
N LEU A 158 2.03 7.31 9.14
CA LEU A 158 3.02 6.91 8.15
C LEU A 158 2.36 6.85 6.78
N VAL A 159 3.05 7.39 5.78
CA VAL A 159 2.64 7.35 4.37
C VAL A 159 3.82 6.97 3.49
N HIS A 160 3.56 6.57 2.25
CA HIS A 160 4.62 6.09 1.36
C HIS A 160 5.39 7.17 0.61
N THR A 161 4.76 8.33 0.35
CA THR A 161 5.36 9.37 -0.50
C THR A 161 5.10 10.78 0.03
N MET A 162 5.90 11.74 -0.45
CA MET A 162 5.69 13.16 -0.15
C MET A 162 4.39 13.69 -0.76
N SER A 163 4.04 13.27 -1.97
CA SER A 163 2.78 13.69 -2.60
C SER A 163 1.58 13.29 -1.74
N PHE A 164 1.63 12.09 -1.16
CA PHE A 164 0.58 11.61 -0.28
C PHE A 164 0.52 12.33 1.06
N LYS A 165 1.68 12.63 1.65
CA LYS A 165 1.76 13.49 2.85
C LYS A 165 1.06 14.84 2.61
N LEU A 166 1.32 15.48 1.47
CA LEU A 166 0.71 16.77 1.13
C LEU A 166 -0.80 16.63 0.86
N TYR A 167 -1.20 15.56 0.19
CA TYR A 167 -2.61 15.21 -0.04
C TYR A 167 -3.38 15.11 1.27
N LEU A 168 -2.96 14.22 2.17
CA LEU A 168 -3.64 13.98 3.44
C LEU A 168 -3.65 15.22 4.34
N ALA A 169 -2.52 15.94 4.41
CA ALA A 169 -2.44 17.19 5.17
C ALA A 169 -3.49 18.21 4.70
N LYS A 170 -3.69 18.32 3.38
CA LYS A 170 -4.66 19.25 2.78
C LYS A 170 -6.10 18.77 2.98
N ILE A 171 -6.42 17.55 2.59
CA ILE A 171 -7.79 17.02 2.59
C ILE A 171 -8.33 16.88 4.02
N TYR A 172 -7.52 16.38 4.94
CA TYR A 172 -7.94 16.13 6.33
C TYR A 172 -7.56 17.24 7.31
N ARG A 173 -6.96 18.34 6.81
CA ARG A 173 -6.46 19.46 7.62
C ARG A 173 -5.58 18.97 8.78
N LEU A 174 -4.62 18.10 8.45
CA LEU A 174 -3.70 17.50 9.40
C LEU A 174 -2.40 18.31 9.45
N ARG A 175 -1.78 18.39 10.63
CA ARG A 175 -0.48 19.03 10.77
C ARG A 175 0.59 18.18 10.07
N LYS A 176 1.46 18.81 9.28
CA LYS A 176 2.46 18.11 8.45
C LYS A 176 3.54 17.39 9.26
N ASP A 177 3.85 17.85 10.47
CA ASP A 177 4.78 17.23 11.43
C ASP A 177 4.27 15.88 11.96
N LYS A 178 2.95 15.69 11.95
CA LYS A 178 2.30 14.41 12.31
C LYS A 178 2.50 13.32 11.27
N ILE A 179 2.75 13.69 10.01
CA ILE A 179 2.79 12.77 8.87
C ILE A 179 4.24 12.49 8.48
N TRP A 180 4.66 11.25 8.58
CA TRP A 180 6.01 10.77 8.34
C TRP A 180 6.04 9.91 7.09
N ILE A 181 7.10 10.05 6.30
CA ILE A 181 7.24 9.30 5.05
C ILE A 181 8.07 8.06 5.35
N VAL A 182 7.47 6.89 5.17
CA VAL A 182 8.14 5.59 5.26
C VAL A 182 7.79 4.83 3.98
N PRO A 183 8.70 4.79 2.99
CA PRO A 183 8.42 4.10 1.72
C PRO A 183 8.18 2.60 1.97
N CYS A 184 7.46 1.92 1.06
CA CYS A 184 7.16 0.49 1.18
C CYS A 184 8.41 -0.40 1.33
N GLY A 185 9.58 0.14 1.00
CA GLY A 185 10.82 -0.60 0.87
C GLY A 185 10.86 -1.33 -0.48
N ALA A 186 12.06 -1.56 -0.98
CA ALA A 186 12.31 -2.47 -2.08
C ALA A 186 13.44 -3.39 -1.63
N LEU A 187 13.32 -4.70 -1.88
CA LEU A 187 14.40 -5.63 -1.56
C LEU A 187 15.44 -5.63 -2.70
N VAL A 188 15.97 -4.44 -2.98
CA VAL A 188 16.84 -4.15 -4.14
C VAL A 188 18.07 -5.04 -4.19
N GLN A 189 18.55 -5.46 -3.02
CA GLN A 189 19.69 -6.39 -2.89
C GLN A 189 19.49 -7.74 -3.60
N TYR A 190 18.25 -8.15 -3.91
CA TYR A 190 17.97 -9.37 -4.66
C TYR A 190 17.85 -9.14 -6.16
N ILE A 191 17.83 -7.88 -6.62
CA ILE A 191 17.68 -7.51 -8.02
C ILE A 191 19.07 -7.26 -8.58
N LYS A 192 19.53 -8.11 -9.50
CA LYS A 192 20.77 -7.83 -10.22
C LYS A 192 20.52 -6.75 -11.26
N TYR A 193 21.50 -5.85 -11.41
CA TYR A 193 21.52 -5.00 -12.58
C TYR A 193 21.81 -5.86 -13.82
N VAL A 194 20.90 -5.80 -14.78
CA VAL A 194 21.04 -6.44 -16.09
C VAL A 194 20.86 -5.34 -17.13
N PRO A 195 21.86 -5.08 -18.00
CA PRO A 195 21.70 -4.09 -19.06
C PRO A 195 20.64 -4.54 -20.08
N PRO A 196 19.99 -3.61 -20.80
CA PRO A 196 19.04 -3.95 -21.84
C PRO A 196 19.65 -4.88 -22.89
N LYS A 197 18.84 -5.79 -23.45
CA LYS A 197 19.32 -6.73 -24.47
C LYS A 197 19.74 -5.98 -25.73
N ALA A 198 20.87 -6.37 -26.31
CA ALA A 198 21.37 -5.81 -27.56
C ALA A 198 20.67 -6.40 -28.81
N LYS A 199 20.03 -7.56 -28.70
CA LYS A 199 19.40 -8.29 -29.81
C LYS A 199 18.11 -8.99 -29.34
N GLY A 200 17.19 -9.22 -30.27
CA GLY A 200 15.91 -9.89 -30.03
C GLY A 200 14.77 -8.92 -29.70
N PRO A 201 13.57 -9.45 -29.39
CA PRO A 201 12.41 -8.61 -29.11
C PRO A 201 12.55 -7.86 -27.78
N ILE A 202 12.08 -6.61 -27.76
CA ILE A 202 11.98 -5.80 -26.53
C ILE A 202 10.93 -6.44 -25.62
N THR A 203 11.32 -6.76 -24.39
CA THR A 203 10.41 -7.36 -23.41
C THR A 203 9.79 -6.26 -22.55
N ILE A 204 8.48 -6.03 -22.73
CA ILE A 204 7.68 -5.13 -21.90
C ILE A 204 7.03 -5.94 -20.78
N LEU A 205 7.16 -5.47 -19.55
CA LEU A 205 6.57 -6.07 -18.35
C LEU A 205 5.48 -5.17 -17.77
N TYR A 206 4.31 -5.75 -17.50
CA TYR A 206 3.36 -5.24 -16.53
C TYR A 206 3.19 -6.25 -15.38
N SER A 207 3.27 -5.76 -14.14
CA SER A 207 3.05 -6.57 -12.94
C SER A 207 1.96 -5.98 -12.06
N GLY A 208 0.81 -6.64 -12.03
CA GLY A 208 -0.35 -6.27 -11.22
C GLY A 208 -1.60 -7.06 -11.65
N SER A 209 -2.70 -6.92 -10.91
CA SER A 209 -3.97 -7.54 -11.31
C SER A 209 -4.40 -7.07 -12.71
N LEU A 210 -4.91 -7.98 -13.54
CA LEU A 210 -5.43 -7.66 -14.87
C LEU A 210 -6.87 -7.21 -14.72
N MET A 211 -7.02 -5.89 -14.57
CA MET A 211 -8.29 -5.21 -14.35
C MET A 211 -8.46 -4.11 -15.40
N SER A 212 -9.66 -3.96 -15.95
CA SER A 212 -10.05 -2.89 -16.89
C SER A 212 -9.79 -1.49 -16.32
N VAL A 213 -10.09 -1.28 -15.03
CA VAL A 213 -9.86 -0.01 -14.31
C VAL A 213 -8.38 0.38 -14.27
N LYS A 214 -7.48 -0.59 -14.47
CA LYS A 214 -6.03 -0.38 -14.58
C LYS A 214 -5.58 -0.21 -16.03
N ASN A 215 -6.47 0.01 -17.00
CA ASN A 215 -6.17 0.25 -18.41
C ASN A 215 -5.26 -0.83 -19.04
N ILE A 216 -5.39 -2.10 -18.61
CA ILE A 216 -4.55 -3.19 -19.12
C ILE A 216 -4.91 -3.55 -20.56
N ASP A 217 -6.19 -3.48 -20.89
CA ASP A 217 -6.71 -3.53 -22.26
C ASP A 217 -6.03 -2.49 -23.18
N LYS A 218 -5.89 -1.24 -22.71
CA LYS A 218 -5.23 -0.18 -23.47
C LYS A 218 -3.74 -0.41 -23.62
N LEU A 219 -3.07 -0.93 -22.59
CA LEU A 219 -1.67 -1.34 -22.70
C LEU A 219 -1.50 -2.44 -23.76
N ILE A 220 -2.36 -3.46 -23.74
CA ILE A 220 -2.32 -4.56 -24.72
C ILE A 220 -2.55 -4.00 -26.13
N SER A 221 -3.56 -3.15 -26.32
CA SER A 221 -3.85 -2.52 -27.62
C SER A 221 -2.68 -1.68 -28.13
N ALA A 222 -2.08 -0.84 -27.27
CA ALA A 222 -0.95 -0.01 -27.66
C ALA A 222 0.25 -0.86 -28.10
N VAL A 223 0.53 -1.98 -27.41
CA VAL A 223 1.62 -2.88 -27.82
C VAL A 223 1.28 -3.63 -29.11
N GLU A 224 0.03 -4.02 -29.31
CA GLU A 224 -0.44 -4.63 -30.55
C GLU A 224 -0.24 -3.68 -31.75
N ASP A 225 -0.57 -2.40 -31.60
CA ASP A 225 -0.40 -1.39 -32.65
C ASP A 225 1.09 -1.21 -32.99
N LEU A 226 1.96 -1.10 -31.97
CA LEU A 226 3.42 -1.04 -32.17
C LEU A 226 3.97 -2.29 -32.87
N ARG A 227 3.42 -3.48 -32.59
CA ARG A 227 3.81 -4.71 -33.29
C ARG A 227 3.38 -4.69 -34.75
N ARG A 228 2.23 -4.12 -35.08
CA ARG A 228 1.76 -3.95 -36.48
C ARG A 228 2.61 -2.96 -37.27
N GLU A 229 3.21 -1.97 -36.60
CA GLU A 229 4.22 -1.07 -37.18
C GLU A 229 5.59 -1.74 -37.39
N GLY A 230 5.72 -3.03 -37.06
CA GLY A 230 6.92 -3.83 -37.30
C GLY A 230 7.87 -3.94 -36.11
N LEU A 231 7.51 -3.39 -34.94
CA LEU A 231 8.35 -3.53 -33.74
C LEU A 231 8.25 -4.94 -33.15
N GLN A 232 9.42 -5.53 -32.90
CA GLN A 232 9.54 -6.84 -32.25
C GLN A 232 9.39 -6.67 -30.74
N ILE A 233 8.16 -6.80 -30.22
CA ILE A 233 7.85 -6.61 -28.79
C ILE A 233 7.24 -7.87 -28.19
N SER A 234 7.76 -8.33 -27.05
CA SER A 234 7.15 -9.37 -26.22
C SER A 234 6.51 -8.74 -24.98
N LEU A 235 5.19 -8.81 -24.86
CA LEU A 235 4.48 -8.36 -23.67
C LEU A 235 4.36 -9.51 -22.66
N VAL A 236 4.96 -9.32 -21.50
CA VAL A 236 4.85 -10.21 -20.35
C VAL A 236 3.96 -9.54 -19.30
N ILE A 237 2.93 -10.25 -18.86
CA ILE A 237 2.02 -9.80 -17.82
C ILE A 237 2.11 -10.77 -16.64
N THR A 238 2.23 -10.24 -15.43
CA THR A 238 2.18 -11.04 -14.19
C THR A 238 1.13 -10.53 -13.23
N GLY A 239 0.41 -11.43 -12.58
CA GLY A 239 -0.63 -11.12 -11.60
C GLY A 239 -1.91 -11.92 -11.84
N SER A 240 -2.91 -11.72 -10.99
CA SER A 240 -4.20 -12.42 -11.10
C SER A 240 -5.05 -11.83 -12.23
N ILE A 241 -5.69 -12.70 -13.02
CA ILE A 241 -6.75 -12.31 -13.96
C ILE A 241 -8.00 -11.95 -13.15
N VAL A 242 -8.57 -10.77 -13.38
CA VAL A 242 -9.81 -10.33 -12.73
C VAL A 242 -10.92 -10.22 -13.78
N ASP A 243 -10.74 -9.36 -14.79
CA ASP A 243 -11.73 -9.15 -15.86
C ASP A 243 -11.11 -8.99 -17.27
N VAL A 244 -9.80 -8.69 -17.37
CA VAL A 244 -9.09 -8.62 -18.66
C VAL A 244 -8.39 -9.93 -18.94
N ILE A 245 -8.85 -10.63 -19.99
CA ILE A 245 -8.22 -11.85 -20.49
C ILE A 245 -7.14 -11.46 -21.53
N PRO A 246 -5.86 -11.80 -21.29
CA PRO A 246 -4.80 -11.49 -22.24
C PRO A 246 -4.94 -12.34 -23.52
N PRO A 247 -4.68 -11.78 -24.72
CA PRO A 247 -4.70 -12.54 -25.97
C PRO A 247 -3.55 -13.54 -26.04
N LYS A 248 -3.66 -14.56 -26.93
CA LYS A 248 -2.70 -15.68 -27.00
C LYS A 248 -1.24 -15.28 -27.20
N TRP A 249 -0.98 -14.14 -27.84
CA TRP A 249 0.38 -13.66 -28.08
C TRP A 249 1.03 -13.01 -26.83
N VAL A 250 0.22 -12.64 -25.83
CA VAL A 250 0.70 -12.08 -24.57
C VAL A 250 1.09 -13.21 -23.63
N THR A 251 2.30 -13.13 -23.07
CA THR A 251 2.77 -14.12 -22.10
C THR A 251 2.24 -13.75 -20.72
N HIS A 252 1.26 -14.48 -20.22
CA HIS A 252 0.79 -14.35 -18.84
C HIS A 252 1.52 -15.34 -17.92
N ARG A 253 2.09 -14.86 -16.80
CA ARG A 253 2.75 -15.70 -15.81
C ARG A 253 2.20 -15.48 -14.41
N TYR A 254 1.85 -16.59 -13.76
CA TYR A 254 1.63 -16.60 -12.32
C TYR A 254 2.95 -16.90 -11.61
N VAL A 255 3.35 -16.03 -10.69
CA VAL A 255 4.62 -16.19 -9.97
C VAL A 255 4.37 -16.44 -8.49
N LYS A 256 4.93 -17.55 -7.99
CA LYS A 256 4.61 -18.06 -6.64
C LYS A 256 5.32 -17.31 -5.52
N ASP A 257 6.51 -16.77 -5.77
CA ASP A 257 7.30 -16.05 -4.76
C ASP A 257 8.14 -14.93 -5.38
N TYR A 258 8.59 -14.02 -4.52
CA TYR A 258 9.31 -12.82 -4.94
C TYR A 258 10.65 -13.10 -5.62
N LEU A 259 11.41 -14.11 -5.18
CA LEU A 259 12.73 -14.37 -5.76
C LEU A 259 12.59 -14.97 -7.17
N THR A 260 11.61 -15.83 -7.38
CA THR A 260 11.23 -16.30 -8.72
C THR A 260 10.76 -15.15 -9.60
N TYR A 261 9.98 -14.21 -9.06
CA TYR A 261 9.55 -13.01 -9.81
C TYR A 261 10.73 -12.17 -10.26
N VAL A 262 11.72 -11.95 -9.38
CA VAL A 262 12.91 -11.19 -9.76
C VAL A 262 13.68 -11.89 -10.89
N LYS A 263 14.05 -13.16 -10.71
CA LYS A 263 14.90 -13.88 -11.66
C LYS A 263 14.22 -14.16 -13.00
N ASP A 264 12.95 -14.56 -12.98
CA ASP A 264 12.28 -15.07 -14.17
C ASP A 264 11.49 -14.03 -14.93
N VAL A 265 11.25 -12.87 -14.34
CA VAL A 265 10.40 -11.82 -14.91
C VAL A 265 11.13 -10.48 -14.89
N LEU A 266 11.50 -9.97 -13.72
CA LEU A 266 12.05 -8.62 -13.60
C LEU A 266 13.42 -8.48 -14.30
N GLU A 267 14.35 -9.42 -14.06
CA GLU A 267 15.69 -9.44 -14.67
C GLU A 267 15.66 -9.71 -16.19
N LYS A 268 14.53 -10.17 -16.72
CA LYS A 268 14.35 -10.46 -18.16
C LYS A 268 13.59 -9.36 -18.91
N ALA A 269 13.02 -8.41 -18.19
CA ALA A 269 12.27 -7.30 -18.76
C ALA A 269 13.21 -6.16 -19.16
N ASP A 270 12.97 -5.58 -20.33
CA ASP A 270 13.71 -4.41 -20.81
C ASP A 270 13.01 -3.11 -20.36
N ILE A 271 11.67 -3.14 -20.29
CA ILE A 271 10.84 -2.00 -19.89
C ILE A 271 9.74 -2.48 -18.94
N CYS A 272 9.54 -1.78 -17.83
CA CYS A 272 8.38 -1.96 -16.96
C CYS A 272 7.38 -0.82 -17.19
N VAL A 273 6.11 -1.16 -17.43
CA VAL A 273 5.05 -0.19 -17.71
C VAL A 273 3.95 -0.30 -16.67
N ILE A 274 3.49 0.85 -16.18
CA ILE A 274 2.33 0.97 -15.30
C ILE A 274 1.30 1.87 -16.01
N PRO A 275 0.25 1.30 -16.62
CA PRO A 275 -0.81 2.07 -17.25
C PRO A 275 -1.72 2.69 -16.19
N TYR A 276 -1.37 3.87 -15.70
CA TYR A 276 -2.16 4.54 -14.67
C TYR A 276 -3.58 4.86 -15.14
N PRO A 277 -4.59 4.77 -14.24
CA PRO A 277 -5.96 5.12 -14.57
C PRO A 277 -6.06 6.61 -14.92
N ASN A 278 -6.91 6.95 -15.90
CA ASN A 278 -7.17 8.33 -16.28
C ASN A 278 -8.28 8.95 -15.40
N THR A 279 -8.16 8.82 -14.08
CA THR A 279 -9.14 9.40 -13.14
C THR A 279 -8.56 10.66 -12.51
N LYS A 280 -9.39 11.70 -12.40
CA LYS A 280 -9.00 12.98 -11.77
C LYS A 280 -8.51 12.77 -10.34
N LEU A 281 -9.12 11.83 -9.61
CA LEU A 281 -8.72 11.52 -8.23
C LEU A 281 -7.30 10.96 -8.16
N PHE A 282 -6.94 10.01 -9.03
CA PHE A 282 -5.58 9.46 -9.07
C PHE A 282 -4.55 10.59 -9.19
N TRP A 283 -4.72 11.47 -10.18
CA TRP A 283 -3.79 12.58 -10.41
C TRP A 283 -3.79 13.62 -9.28
N ASN A 284 -4.92 13.78 -8.57
CA ASN A 284 -5.03 14.68 -7.43
C ASN A 284 -4.22 14.26 -6.19
N TYR A 285 -3.72 13.03 -6.08
CA TYR A 285 -2.80 12.66 -4.98
C TYR A 285 -1.41 12.22 -5.48
N THR A 286 -1.29 11.85 -6.75
CA THR A 286 0.02 11.51 -7.36
C THR A 286 0.82 12.75 -7.76
N LEU A 287 0.18 13.85 -8.21
CA LEU A 287 0.85 15.03 -8.79
C LEU A 287 0.74 16.33 -7.98
N LEU A 288 0.27 16.30 -6.72
CA LEU A 288 0.14 17.54 -5.92
C LEU A 288 1.44 18.32 -5.71
N THR A 289 2.59 17.68 -5.93
CA THR A 289 3.91 18.30 -5.89
C THR A 289 4.21 19.19 -7.11
N ASN A 290 3.47 19.09 -8.21
CA ASN A 290 3.85 19.73 -9.48
C ASN A 290 3.37 21.18 -9.69
N ARG A 291 2.60 21.79 -8.78
CA ARG A 291 2.27 23.23 -8.95
C ARG A 291 3.47 24.17 -8.79
N ARG A 292 4.62 23.71 -8.28
CA ARG A 292 5.90 24.44 -8.31
C ARG A 292 6.90 23.94 -9.37
N ILE A 293 6.59 22.85 -10.07
CA ILE A 293 7.42 22.28 -11.15
C ILE A 293 6.69 22.42 -12.50
N HIS A 294 5.84 23.45 -12.64
CA HIS A 294 5.24 23.84 -13.92
C HIS A 294 6.20 24.65 -14.80
N GLY A 295 7.48 24.30 -14.77
CA GLY A 295 8.47 24.75 -15.74
C GLY A 295 8.87 23.68 -16.78
N CYS A 296 8.49 22.40 -16.61
CA CYS A 296 9.12 21.34 -17.43
C CYS A 296 8.18 20.33 -18.11
N TRP A 297 6.88 20.30 -17.82
CA TRP A 297 5.94 19.46 -18.57
C TRP A 297 4.58 20.15 -18.70
N GLN A 298 4.49 21.07 -19.67
CA GLN A 298 3.21 21.50 -20.23
C GLN A 298 2.72 20.43 -21.19
N THR A 299 1.84 19.55 -20.71
CA THR A 299 0.96 18.73 -21.55
C THR A 299 -0.24 19.55 -22.04
N ARG A 300 -0.01 20.79 -22.50
CA ARG A 300 -1.09 21.70 -22.95
C ARG A 300 -1.40 21.67 -24.46
N ASP A 301 -0.60 21.03 -25.30
CA ASP A 301 -0.77 21.17 -26.76
C ASP A 301 -1.17 19.90 -27.53
N ILE A 302 -1.60 18.81 -26.88
CA ILE A 302 -2.00 17.58 -27.61
C ILE A 302 -3.52 17.49 -27.88
N TYR A 303 -4.34 18.39 -27.33
CA TYR A 303 -5.80 18.36 -27.49
C TYR A 303 -6.42 19.59 -28.17
N GLN A 304 -5.67 20.33 -28.99
CA GLN A 304 -6.23 21.32 -29.91
C GLN A 304 -5.64 21.22 -31.32
N THR A 305 -6.03 20.17 -32.03
CA THR A 305 -6.06 20.21 -33.50
C THR A 305 -7.40 19.68 -33.98
N LYS A 306 -8.41 20.54 -33.90
CA LYS A 306 -9.55 20.54 -34.81
C LYS A 306 -9.72 21.94 -35.39
N ARG A 307 -9.67 22.00 -36.72
CA ARG A 307 -10.32 22.95 -37.64
C ARG A 307 -9.75 24.38 -37.75
N SER A 308 -8.94 24.57 -38.78
CA SER A 308 -9.01 25.63 -39.82
C SER A 308 -7.71 25.50 -40.64
N LYS A 309 -7.65 25.45 -41.97
CA LYS A 309 -8.57 25.69 -43.09
C LYS A 309 -8.56 24.48 -44.02
#